data_AF-A0A1I1RRB4-F1
#
_entry.id   AF-A0A1I1RRB4-F1
#
_cell.length_a   1.000
_cell.length_b   1.000
_cell.length_c   1.000
_cell.angle_alpha   90.00
_cell.angle_beta   90.00
_cell.angle_gamma   90.00
#
_symmetry.space_group_name_H-M   'P 1'
#
loop_
_entity.id
_entity.type
_entity.pdbx_description
1 polymer ?
#
loop_
_entity_poly.entity_id
_entity_poly.type
_entity_poly.pdbx_seq_one_letter_code
_entity_poly.pdbx_strand_id
1 'polypeptide(L)'
;MHEWLLFYLEFLNAVNNLLKGYLGSIIFADKGNDNLFSTREYGIILWLSIIIIFALFKNGKQIGLSLLIAYLFLIVYLLFYLKIMELEMIKDYVIWISSAFFPAMYKVVIHRNVSIFKMFKDLFKFSIFYMFIISEYTFNFWLESIIIVPISFILILISSFIDIENKAEYKQLKKVINVLLALLGFIILYYAMISFIGSIKDVEKIIFWKKLFFEIIIFCLHIPILYFSQIVSVTEQIILKTNLIWDSKKKKKAMILLLLKSRFKKERLNDFYEIILANNRVNNMRELKELINN
;
A
#
# COMPACT_ATOMS: atom_id res chain seq x y z
N MET A 1 21.15 -1.32 -11.43
CA MET A 1 20.78 -0.09 -12.18
C MET A 1 20.23 -0.43 -13.57
N HIS A 2 20.90 -1.29 -14.35
CA HIS A 2 20.47 -1.75 -15.69
C HIS A 2 19.14 -2.54 -15.70
N GLU A 3 18.85 -3.31 -14.63
CA GLU A 3 17.61 -4.10 -14.51
C GLU A 3 16.34 -3.26 -14.30
N TRP A 4 16.46 -2.04 -13.75
CA TRP A 4 15.31 -1.15 -13.50
C TRP A 4 14.88 -0.39 -14.76
N LEU A 5 15.82 -0.11 -15.67
CA LEU A 5 15.54 0.47 -16.99
C LEU A 5 14.93 -0.56 -17.94
N LEU A 6 15.40 -1.81 -17.89
CA LEU A 6 14.77 -2.94 -18.59
C LEU A 6 13.36 -3.21 -18.04
N PHE A 7 13.18 -3.18 -16.72
CA PHE A 7 11.87 -3.24 -16.05
C PHE A 7 10.91 -2.14 -16.54
N TYR A 8 11.40 -0.92 -16.75
CA TYR A 8 10.59 0.20 -17.23
C TYR A 8 10.20 0.07 -18.72
N LEU A 9 11.12 -0.39 -19.57
CA LEU A 9 10.87 -0.59 -21.00
C LEU A 9 9.96 -1.78 -21.27
N GLU A 10 10.11 -2.87 -20.52
CA GLU A 10 9.20 -4.02 -20.59
C GLU A 10 7.80 -3.66 -20.06
N PHE A 11 7.71 -2.88 -18.99
CA PHE A 11 6.45 -2.36 -18.46
C PHE A 11 5.74 -1.45 -19.47
N LEU A 12 6.44 -0.51 -20.10
CA LEU A 12 5.86 0.38 -21.12
C LEU A 12 5.39 -0.39 -22.36
N ASN A 13 6.16 -1.38 -22.84
CA ASN A 13 5.76 -2.21 -23.98
C ASN A 13 4.55 -3.10 -23.67
N ALA A 14 4.49 -3.67 -22.46
CA ALA A 14 3.33 -4.46 -22.02
C ALA A 14 2.06 -3.59 -21.90
N VAL A 15 2.18 -2.40 -21.32
CA VAL A 15 1.07 -1.43 -21.20
C VAL A 15 0.60 -0.96 -22.58
N ASN A 16 1.51 -0.70 -23.52
CA ASN A 16 1.16 -0.24 -24.86
C ASN A 16 0.45 -1.34 -25.69
N ASN A 17 0.87 -2.59 -25.56
CA ASN A 17 0.21 -3.73 -26.22
C ASN A 17 -1.16 -4.05 -25.62
N LEU A 18 -1.33 -3.87 -24.30
CA LEU A 18 -2.63 -4.05 -23.63
C LEU A 18 -3.60 -2.91 -23.92
N LEU A 19 -3.14 -1.66 -23.96
CA LEU A 19 -3.97 -0.51 -24.34
C LEU A 19 -4.51 -0.64 -25.78
N LYS A 20 -3.70 -1.18 -26.70
CA LYS A 20 -4.16 -1.51 -28.06
C LYS A 20 -5.25 -2.59 -28.09
N GLY A 21 -5.19 -3.57 -27.19
CA GLY A 21 -6.24 -4.59 -27.05
C GLY A 21 -7.52 -4.09 -26.37
N TYR A 22 -7.39 -3.22 -25.37
CA TYR A 22 -8.49 -2.74 -24.52
C TYR A 22 -9.28 -1.59 -25.15
N LEU A 23 -8.63 -0.73 -25.94
CA LEU A 23 -9.32 0.27 -26.76
C LEU A 23 -10.21 -0.38 -27.83
N GLY A 24 -9.86 -1.59 -28.28
CA GLY A 24 -10.69 -2.37 -29.20
C GLY A 24 -11.97 -2.95 -28.57
N SER A 25 -11.97 -3.25 -27.26
CA SER A 25 -13.11 -3.86 -26.57
C SER A 25 -14.08 -2.83 -25.96
N ILE A 26 -13.60 -1.64 -25.58
CA ILE A 26 -14.45 -0.58 -25.01
C ILE A 26 -15.36 0.06 -26.07
N ILE A 27 -14.94 0.12 -27.34
CA ILE A 27 -15.78 0.68 -28.43
C ILE A 27 -17.04 -0.17 -28.68
N PHE A 28 -17.09 -1.42 -28.20
CA PHE A 28 -18.22 -2.34 -28.43
C PHE A 28 -19.13 -2.58 -27.21
N ALA A 29 -18.78 -2.10 -26.01
CA ALA A 29 -19.49 -2.47 -24.78
C ALA A 29 -20.61 -1.49 -24.33
N ASP A 30 -20.79 -0.36 -25.01
CA ASP A 30 -21.80 0.64 -24.64
C ASP A 30 -23.17 0.36 -25.28
N LYS A 31 -23.76 -0.80 -25.00
CA LYS A 31 -25.20 -1.02 -25.19
C LYS A 31 -25.78 -1.90 -24.08
N GLY A 32 -26.27 -1.22 -23.05
CA GLY A 32 -27.42 -1.62 -22.25
C GLY A 32 -27.25 -2.84 -21.35
N ASN A 33 -27.02 -2.62 -20.05
CA ASN A 33 -27.83 -3.20 -18.98
C ASN A 33 -27.51 -2.54 -17.64
N ASP A 34 -28.40 -2.71 -16.66
CA ASP A 34 -28.30 -2.24 -15.29
C ASP A 34 -27.03 -2.80 -14.61
N ASN A 35 -25.92 -2.09 -14.75
CA ASN A 35 -24.63 -2.56 -14.27
C ASN A 35 -24.50 -2.35 -12.76
N LEU A 36 -24.40 -3.47 -12.04
CA LEU A 36 -24.10 -3.56 -10.61
C LEU A 36 -22.78 -2.85 -10.22
N PHE A 37 -21.93 -2.56 -11.21
CA PHE A 37 -20.68 -1.82 -11.06
C PHE A 37 -20.66 -0.60 -11.97
N SER A 38 -20.24 0.55 -11.42
CA SER A 38 -19.99 1.74 -12.23
C SER A 38 -18.75 1.54 -13.11
N THR A 39 -18.68 2.24 -14.24
CA THR A 39 -17.52 2.23 -15.16
C THR A 39 -16.19 2.58 -14.47
N ARG A 40 -16.24 3.31 -13.35
CA ARG A 40 -15.12 3.59 -12.42
C ARG A 40 -14.55 2.32 -11.77
N GLU A 41 -15.43 1.38 -11.41
CA GLU A 41 -15.06 0.17 -10.68
C GLU A 41 -14.35 -0.83 -11.60
N TYR A 42 -14.73 -0.89 -12.88
CA TYR A 42 -14.02 -1.70 -13.89
C TYR A 42 -12.59 -1.23 -14.13
N GLY A 43 -12.34 0.08 -14.17
CA GLY A 43 -10.99 0.62 -14.35
C GLY A 43 -10.07 0.29 -13.18
N ILE A 44 -10.56 0.43 -11.96
CA ILE A 44 -9.79 0.16 -10.73
C ILE A 44 -9.52 -1.34 -10.58
N ILE A 45 -10.54 -2.17 -10.79
CA ILE A 45 -10.40 -3.64 -10.77
C ILE A 45 -9.38 -4.08 -11.81
N LEU A 46 -9.39 -3.51 -13.01
CA LEU A 46 -8.45 -3.87 -14.07
C LEU A 46 -7.01 -3.51 -13.74
N TRP A 47 -6.74 -2.28 -13.31
CA TRP A 47 -5.39 -1.87 -12.94
C TRP A 47 -4.86 -2.65 -11.74
N LEU A 48 -5.73 -2.98 -10.78
CA LEU A 48 -5.37 -3.83 -9.64
C LEU A 48 -5.10 -5.27 -10.03
N SER A 49 -5.91 -5.82 -10.92
CA SER A 49 -5.72 -7.16 -11.46
C SER A 49 -4.34 -7.26 -12.12
N ILE A 50 -3.97 -6.27 -12.93
CA ILE A 50 -2.66 -6.23 -13.60
C ILE A 50 -1.51 -6.17 -12.60
N ILE A 51 -1.60 -5.29 -11.58
CA ILE A 51 -0.55 -5.14 -10.56
C ILE A 51 -0.42 -6.40 -9.70
N ILE A 52 -1.54 -7.01 -9.29
CA ILE A 52 -1.58 -8.20 -8.45
C ILE A 52 -1.08 -9.43 -9.22
N ILE A 53 -1.53 -9.63 -10.46
CA ILE A 53 -1.06 -10.71 -11.33
C ILE A 53 0.45 -10.58 -11.56
N PHE A 54 0.94 -9.37 -11.86
CA PHE A 54 2.37 -9.16 -12.08
C PHE A 54 3.22 -9.35 -10.80
N ALA A 55 2.70 -8.96 -9.63
CA ALA A 55 3.34 -9.21 -8.34
C ALA A 55 3.38 -10.69 -7.95
N LEU A 56 2.34 -11.46 -8.31
CA LEU A 56 2.23 -12.90 -8.09
C LEU A 56 3.23 -13.70 -8.95
N PHE A 57 3.45 -13.29 -10.20
CA PHE A 57 4.31 -14.02 -11.13
C PHE A 57 5.81 -13.84 -10.87
N LYS A 58 6.24 -12.81 -10.13
CA LYS A 58 7.68 -12.48 -10.01
C LYS A 58 8.43 -13.22 -8.89
N ASN A 59 7.77 -13.72 -7.84
CA ASN A 59 8.48 -14.33 -6.70
C ASN A 59 7.71 -15.50 -6.05
N GLY A 60 8.28 -16.71 -6.10
CA GLY A 60 7.73 -17.95 -5.54
C GLY A 60 7.59 -18.04 -4.00
N LYS A 61 7.37 -16.94 -3.28
CA LYS A 61 7.03 -16.94 -1.85
C LYS A 61 5.51 -16.96 -1.65
N GLN A 62 4.88 -18.09 -1.99
CA GLN A 62 3.42 -18.25 -2.01
C GLN A 62 2.74 -18.19 -0.62
N ILE A 63 3.47 -18.51 0.46
CA ILE A 63 2.88 -18.68 1.81
C ILE A 63 2.55 -17.35 2.50
N GLY A 64 3.39 -16.32 2.33
CA GLY A 64 3.14 -15.01 2.97
C GLY A 64 1.96 -14.28 2.32
N LEU A 65 1.82 -14.46 1.01
CA LEU A 65 0.75 -13.85 0.24
C LEU A 65 -0.60 -14.56 0.45
N SER A 66 -0.61 -15.88 0.61
CA SER A 66 -1.83 -16.60 0.96
C SER A 66 -2.35 -16.23 2.35
N LEU A 67 -1.46 -16.06 3.35
CA LEU A 67 -1.82 -15.56 4.68
C LEU A 67 -2.39 -14.15 4.64
N LEU A 68 -1.80 -13.26 3.82
CA LEU A 68 -2.31 -11.90 3.63
C LEU A 68 -3.72 -11.91 3.03
N ILE A 69 -3.93 -12.68 1.96
CA ILE A 69 -5.24 -12.81 1.31
C ILE A 69 -6.27 -13.36 2.30
N ALA A 70 -5.92 -14.42 3.05
CA ALA A 70 -6.80 -14.99 4.06
C ALA A 70 -7.18 -13.95 5.14
N TYR A 71 -6.24 -13.12 5.57
CA TYR A 71 -6.50 -12.04 6.52
C TYR A 71 -7.44 -10.96 5.97
N LEU A 72 -7.27 -10.57 4.70
CA LEU A 72 -8.17 -9.62 4.04
C LEU A 72 -9.60 -10.17 3.94
N PHE A 73 -9.77 -11.45 3.57
CA PHE A 73 -11.07 -12.10 3.56
C PHE A 73 -11.67 -12.23 4.97
N LEU A 74 -10.85 -12.51 5.98
CA LEU A 74 -11.30 -12.55 7.38
C LEU A 74 -11.83 -11.19 7.83
N ILE A 75 -11.18 -10.09 7.45
CA ILE A 75 -11.66 -8.73 7.75
C ILE A 75 -13.00 -8.47 7.07
N VAL A 76 -13.13 -8.78 5.78
CA VAL A 76 -14.39 -8.61 5.04
C VAL A 76 -15.52 -9.41 5.72
N TYR A 77 -15.25 -10.68 6.03
CA TYR A 77 -16.19 -11.54 6.74
C TYR A 77 -16.59 -10.97 8.09
N LEU A 78 -15.62 -10.51 8.90
CA LEU A 78 -15.87 -9.92 10.22
C LEU A 78 -16.73 -8.65 10.11
N LEU A 79 -16.45 -7.79 9.14
CA LEU A 79 -17.19 -6.55 8.92
C LEU A 79 -18.63 -6.80 8.47
N PHE A 80 -18.86 -7.81 7.62
CA PHE A 80 -20.21 -8.25 7.25
C PHE A 80 -20.95 -8.88 8.43
N TYR A 81 -20.28 -9.75 9.20
CA TYR A 81 -20.87 -10.40 10.37
C TYR A 81 -21.32 -9.39 11.43
N LEU A 82 -20.52 -8.34 11.66
CA LEU A 82 -20.85 -7.24 12.57
C LEU A 82 -21.86 -6.23 12.00
N LYS A 83 -22.34 -6.43 10.76
CA LYS A 83 -23.23 -5.50 10.03
C LYS A 83 -22.67 -4.08 9.91
N ILE A 84 -21.34 -3.96 9.90
CA ILE A 84 -20.61 -2.69 9.71
C ILE A 84 -20.45 -2.41 8.22
N MET A 85 -20.19 -3.44 7.41
CA MET A 85 -20.04 -3.35 5.95
C MET A 85 -21.34 -3.77 5.26
N GLU A 86 -21.80 -2.93 4.34
CA GLU A 86 -22.87 -3.21 3.39
C GLU A 86 -22.26 -3.55 2.02
N LEU A 87 -23.02 -4.22 1.14
CA LEU A 87 -22.53 -4.64 -0.18
C LEU A 87 -22.00 -3.46 -1.01
N GLU A 88 -22.66 -2.30 -0.89
CA GLU A 88 -22.28 -1.06 -1.58
C GLU A 88 -20.90 -0.53 -1.16
N MET A 89 -20.38 -0.95 0.00
CA MET A 89 -19.10 -0.48 0.57
C MET A 89 -17.92 -1.39 0.23
N ILE A 90 -18.16 -2.56 -0.38
CA ILE A 90 -17.08 -3.47 -0.80
C ILE A 90 -16.13 -2.77 -1.77
N LYS A 91 -16.68 -1.98 -2.71
CA LYS A 91 -15.87 -1.25 -3.69
C LYS A 91 -14.95 -0.24 -3.04
N ASP A 92 -15.44 0.49 -2.03
CA ASP A 92 -14.67 1.51 -1.32
C ASP A 92 -13.52 0.83 -0.56
N TYR A 93 -13.77 -0.36 -0.01
CA TYR A 93 -12.74 -1.19 0.61
C TYR A 93 -11.66 -1.67 -0.37
N VAL A 94 -12.05 -2.12 -1.57
CA VAL A 94 -11.10 -2.54 -2.62
C VAL A 94 -10.21 -1.37 -3.05
N ILE A 95 -10.80 -0.19 -3.22
CA ILE A 95 -10.07 1.05 -3.51
C ILE A 95 -9.08 1.34 -2.39
N TRP A 96 -9.53 1.30 -1.13
CA TRP A 96 -8.71 1.59 0.03
C TRP A 96 -7.53 0.63 0.22
N ILE A 97 -7.72 -0.67 -0.03
CA ILE A 97 -6.63 -1.66 -0.01
C ILE A 97 -5.50 -1.23 -0.96
N SER A 98 -5.90 -0.69 -2.10
CA SER A 98 -5.04 -0.40 -3.23
C SER A 98 -4.31 0.91 -3.06
N SER A 99 -5.03 1.95 -2.66
CA SER A 99 -4.54 3.31 -2.54
C SER A 99 -3.84 3.59 -1.21
N ALA A 100 -4.22 2.90 -0.13
CA ALA A 100 -3.70 3.15 1.21
C ALA A 100 -2.95 1.96 1.81
N PHE A 101 -3.55 0.76 1.81
CA PHE A 101 -2.97 -0.38 2.52
C PHE A 101 -1.69 -0.91 1.87
N PHE A 102 -1.66 -1.15 0.55
CA PHE A 102 -0.44 -1.64 -0.11
C PHE A 102 0.74 -0.67 0.01
N PRO A 103 0.58 0.65 -0.21
CA PRO A 103 1.65 1.62 0.06
C PRO A 103 2.12 1.61 1.52
N ALA A 104 1.20 1.49 2.48
CA ALA A 104 1.55 1.38 3.90
C ALA A 104 2.36 0.10 4.19
N MET A 105 1.92 -1.04 3.65
CA MET A 105 2.62 -2.34 3.73
C MET A 105 4.03 -2.24 3.14
N TYR A 106 4.17 -1.68 1.94
CA TYR A 106 5.46 -1.48 1.30
C TYR A 106 6.41 -0.65 2.16
N LYS A 107 5.90 0.46 2.71
CA LYS A 107 6.67 1.36 3.57
C LYS A 107 7.19 0.65 4.82
N VAL A 108 6.37 -0.14 5.51
CA VAL A 108 6.77 -0.85 6.74
C VAL A 108 7.66 -2.07 6.46
N VAL A 109 7.54 -2.68 5.28
CA VAL A 109 8.41 -3.78 4.85
C VAL A 109 9.81 -3.25 4.51
N ILE A 110 9.93 -2.15 3.80
CA ILE A 110 11.26 -1.64 3.40
C ILE A 110 11.96 -0.90 4.54
N HIS A 111 11.24 -0.04 5.25
CA HIS A 111 11.86 0.88 6.20
C HIS A 111 11.72 0.37 7.64
N ARG A 112 12.79 -0.20 8.19
CA ARG A 112 12.81 -0.78 9.54
C ARG A 112 12.41 0.21 10.64
N ASN A 113 12.74 1.49 10.50
CA ASN A 113 12.54 2.51 11.54
C ASN A 113 11.14 3.15 11.52
N VAL A 114 10.26 2.73 10.60
CA VAL A 114 8.92 3.30 10.52
C VAL A 114 8.09 2.88 11.74
N SER A 115 7.53 3.85 12.45
CA SER A 115 6.57 3.59 13.53
C SER A 115 5.16 3.53 12.95
N ILE A 116 4.52 2.37 13.05
CA ILE A 116 3.12 2.16 12.62
C ILE A 116 2.17 3.04 13.44
N PHE A 117 2.43 3.19 14.75
CA PHE A 117 1.64 4.08 15.59
C PHE A 117 1.79 5.55 15.19
N LYS A 118 2.98 5.98 14.74
CA LYS A 118 3.17 7.32 14.20
C LYS A 118 2.40 7.52 12.90
N MET A 119 2.47 6.54 11.97
CA MET A 119 1.66 6.56 10.74
C MET A 119 0.16 6.70 11.07
N PHE A 120 -0.32 5.93 12.04
CA PHE A 120 -1.69 6.00 12.52
C PHE A 120 -2.03 7.37 13.11
N LYS A 121 -1.21 7.89 14.02
CA LYS A 121 -1.43 9.20 14.65
C LYS A 121 -1.43 10.34 13.64
N ASP A 122 -0.61 10.25 12.60
CA ASP A 122 -0.58 11.25 11.53
C ASP A 122 -1.84 11.22 10.67
N LEU A 123 -2.42 10.03 10.46
CA LEU A 123 -3.69 9.85 9.75
C LEU A 123 -4.90 10.27 10.60
N PHE A 124 -4.90 9.97 11.91
CA PHE A 124 -5.99 10.30 12.84
C PHE A 124 -6.14 11.78 13.20
N LYS A 125 -5.28 12.66 12.67
CA LYS A 125 -5.53 14.11 12.74
C LYS A 125 -6.81 14.44 11.94
N PHE A 126 -7.19 15.72 11.87
CA PHE A 126 -8.30 16.21 11.03
C PHE A 126 -8.28 15.71 9.56
N SER A 127 -7.16 15.11 9.13
CA SER A 127 -7.00 14.38 7.87
C SER A 127 -8.05 13.31 7.59
N ILE A 128 -8.59 12.56 8.57
CA ILE A 128 -9.60 11.52 8.29
C ILE A 128 -10.88 12.13 7.72
N PHE A 129 -11.37 13.22 8.32
CA PHE A 129 -12.58 13.88 7.85
C PHE A 129 -12.40 14.43 6.42
N TYR A 130 -11.25 15.02 6.13
CA TYR A 130 -10.93 15.48 4.78
C TYR A 130 -10.72 14.34 3.78
N MET A 131 -10.10 13.23 4.20
CA MET A 131 -9.92 12.05 3.34
C MET A 131 -11.26 11.46 2.95
N PHE A 132 -12.16 11.31 3.92
CA PHE A 132 -13.52 10.83 3.67
C PHE A 132 -14.26 11.74 2.69
N ILE A 133 -14.22 13.07 2.88
CA ILE A 133 -14.91 13.98 1.96
C ILE A 133 -14.30 13.93 0.56
N ILE A 134 -12.97 13.88 0.45
CA ILE A 134 -12.31 13.72 -0.85
C ILE A 134 -12.72 12.39 -1.50
N SER A 135 -12.82 11.30 -0.74
CA SER A 135 -13.16 9.96 -1.23
C SER A 135 -14.63 9.83 -1.66
N GLU A 136 -15.55 10.46 -0.95
CA GLU A 136 -16.98 10.39 -1.25
C GLU A 136 -17.38 11.39 -2.34
N TYR A 137 -16.78 12.59 -2.36
CA TYR A 137 -17.12 13.69 -3.27
C TYR A 137 -16.00 13.96 -4.29
N THR A 138 -15.71 12.96 -5.12
CA THR A 138 -14.65 13.03 -6.15
C THR A 138 -15.10 13.73 -7.43
N PHE A 139 -14.15 13.98 -8.34
CA PHE A 139 -14.42 14.54 -9.66
C PHE A 139 -15.20 13.57 -10.55
N ASN A 140 -15.71 14.10 -11.66
CA ASN A 140 -16.15 13.25 -12.77
C ASN A 140 -15.00 12.32 -13.21
N PHE A 141 -15.33 11.04 -13.43
CA PHE A 141 -14.43 9.97 -13.86
C PHE A 141 -13.42 10.39 -14.94
N TRP A 142 -13.87 11.10 -15.98
CA TRP A 142 -13.01 11.50 -17.10
C TRP A 142 -11.92 12.49 -16.66
N LEU A 143 -12.28 13.46 -15.81
CA LEU A 143 -11.33 14.42 -15.25
C LEU A 143 -10.36 13.74 -14.28
N GLU A 144 -10.87 12.88 -13.40
CA GLU A 144 -10.05 12.19 -12.41
C GLU A 144 -9.04 11.23 -13.06
N SER A 145 -9.52 10.35 -13.92
CA SER A 145 -8.75 9.22 -14.45
C SER A 145 -7.80 9.61 -15.58
N ILE A 146 -8.14 10.59 -16.41
CA ILE A 146 -7.31 10.98 -17.56
C ILE A 146 -6.36 12.12 -17.23
N ILE A 147 -6.76 13.01 -16.31
CA ILE A 147 -6.00 14.24 -16.05
C ILE A 147 -5.36 14.20 -14.67
N ILE A 148 -6.16 14.11 -13.61
CA ILE A 148 -5.66 14.28 -12.24
C ILE A 148 -4.73 13.13 -11.83
N VAL A 149 -5.13 11.88 -12.03
CA VAL A 149 -4.33 10.71 -11.65
C VAL A 149 -3.02 10.61 -12.46
N PRO A 150 -3.01 10.73 -13.80
CA PRO A 150 -1.76 10.63 -14.56
C PRO A 150 -0.80 11.78 -14.27
N ILE A 151 -1.30 13.02 -14.14
CA ILE A 151 -0.45 14.18 -13.83
C ILE A 151 0.14 14.04 -12.43
N SER A 152 -0.67 13.72 -11.42
CA SER A 152 -0.17 13.51 -10.05
C SER A 152 0.85 12.36 -9.99
N PHE A 153 0.61 11.27 -10.71
CA PHE A 153 1.53 10.14 -10.80
C PHE A 153 2.89 10.55 -11.39
N ILE A 154 2.90 11.28 -12.51
CA ILE A 154 4.14 11.77 -13.13
C ILE A 154 4.89 12.70 -12.17
N LEU A 155 4.20 13.65 -11.53
CA LEU A 155 4.82 14.57 -10.58
C LEU A 155 5.42 13.84 -9.37
N ILE A 156 4.72 12.84 -8.83
CA ILE A 156 5.22 12.01 -7.72
C ILE A 156 6.44 11.19 -8.17
N LEU A 157 6.41 10.61 -9.36
CA LEU A 157 7.56 9.87 -9.91
C LEU A 157 8.80 10.75 -10.02
N ILE A 158 8.66 11.95 -10.59
CA ILE A 158 9.78 12.88 -10.72
C ILE A 158 10.28 13.30 -9.33
N SER A 159 9.38 13.62 -8.39
CA SER A 159 9.76 13.97 -7.01
C SER A 159 10.52 12.83 -6.32
N SER A 160 10.05 11.60 -6.48
CA SER A 160 10.71 10.42 -5.92
C SER A 160 12.05 10.12 -6.57
N PHE A 161 12.19 10.36 -7.88
CA PHE A 161 13.45 10.17 -8.59
C PHE A 161 14.52 11.15 -8.09
N ILE A 162 14.14 12.42 -7.89
CA ILE A 162 15.03 13.45 -7.33
C ILE A 162 15.51 13.05 -5.93
N ASP A 163 14.65 12.42 -5.13
CA ASP A 163 15.00 11.96 -3.77
C ASP A 163 16.00 10.81 -3.75
N ILE A 164 15.96 9.95 -4.77
CA ILE A 164 16.91 8.86 -4.92
C ILE A 164 18.27 9.39 -5.35
N GLU A 165 18.31 10.31 -6.34
CA GLU A 165 19.59 10.86 -6.81
C GLU A 165 20.23 11.83 -5.82
N ASN A 166 19.44 12.54 -5.02
CA ASN A 166 19.87 13.44 -3.95
C ASN A 166 20.94 14.47 -4.37
N LYS A 167 20.91 14.92 -5.64
CA LYS A 167 21.84 15.94 -6.14
C LYS A 167 21.36 17.35 -5.80
N ALA A 168 22.30 18.23 -5.47
CA ALA A 168 21.99 19.61 -5.09
C ALA A 168 21.27 20.39 -6.21
N GLU A 169 21.60 20.11 -7.46
CA GLU A 169 21.02 20.74 -8.66
C GLU A 169 19.50 20.55 -8.80
N TYR A 170 18.95 19.45 -8.28
CA TYR A 170 17.51 19.16 -8.39
C TYR A 170 16.69 19.65 -7.20
N LYS A 171 17.31 20.24 -6.17
CA LYS A 171 16.58 20.73 -4.98
C LYS A 171 15.54 21.79 -5.34
N GLN A 172 15.87 22.69 -6.27
CA GLN A 172 14.95 23.74 -6.69
C GLN A 172 13.77 23.18 -7.49
N LEU A 173 14.02 22.23 -8.41
CA LEU A 173 12.99 21.52 -9.15
C LEU A 173 12.06 20.74 -8.21
N LYS A 174 12.61 20.04 -7.21
CA LYS A 174 11.82 19.35 -6.18
C LYS A 174 10.87 20.30 -5.45
N LYS A 175 11.35 21.49 -5.09
CA LYS A 175 10.51 22.50 -4.42
C LYS A 175 9.33 22.91 -5.30
N VAL A 176 9.56 23.15 -6.58
CA VAL A 176 8.49 23.48 -7.55
C VAL A 176 7.50 22.33 -7.69
N ILE A 177 7.97 21.10 -7.86
CA ILE A 177 7.10 19.92 -7.96
C ILE A 177 6.24 19.75 -6.72
N ASN A 178 6.82 19.93 -5.53
CA ASN A 178 6.08 19.83 -4.28
C ASN A 178 5.02 20.93 -4.13
N VAL A 179 5.28 22.14 -4.64
CA VAL A 179 4.28 23.22 -4.69
C VAL A 179 3.15 22.87 -5.66
N LEU A 180 3.46 22.32 -6.84
CA LEU A 180 2.45 21.87 -7.80
C LEU A 180 1.58 20.74 -7.23
N LEU A 181 2.19 19.77 -6.56
CA LEU A 181 1.47 18.69 -5.86
C LEU A 181 0.57 19.24 -4.76
N ALA A 182 1.05 20.23 -3.99
CA ALA A 182 0.23 20.88 -2.96
C ALA A 182 -0.96 21.63 -3.57
N LEU A 183 -0.76 22.41 -4.64
CA LEU A 183 -1.83 23.11 -5.36
C LEU A 183 -2.87 22.14 -5.90
N LEU A 184 -2.44 21.05 -6.53
CA LEU A 184 -3.34 20.00 -7.04
C LEU A 184 -4.15 19.38 -5.90
N GLY A 185 -3.52 19.09 -4.76
CA GLY A 185 -4.21 18.63 -3.56
C GLY A 185 -5.27 19.64 -3.05
N PHE A 186 -4.96 20.94 -3.03
CA PHE A 186 -5.91 21.98 -2.65
C PHE A 186 -7.08 22.12 -3.62
N ILE A 187 -6.86 21.98 -4.93
CA ILE A 187 -7.93 21.98 -5.94
C ILE A 187 -8.88 20.81 -5.70
N ILE A 188 -8.33 19.62 -5.47
CA ILE A 188 -9.13 18.43 -5.16
C ILE A 188 -9.97 18.65 -3.90
N LEU A 189 -9.33 19.13 -2.83
CA LEU A 189 -9.99 19.37 -1.56
C LEU A 189 -11.09 20.44 -1.70
N TYR A 190 -10.81 21.55 -2.39
CA TYR A 190 -11.78 22.63 -2.60
C TYR A 190 -13.02 22.15 -3.35
N TYR A 191 -12.82 21.39 -4.43
CA TYR A 191 -13.92 20.80 -5.18
C TYR A 191 -14.76 19.84 -4.32
N ALA A 192 -14.10 18.95 -3.58
CA ALA A 192 -14.77 18.01 -2.69
C ALA A 192 -15.60 18.73 -1.61
N MET A 193 -15.06 19.83 -1.03
CA MET A 193 -15.78 20.65 -0.05
C MET A 193 -17.03 21.31 -0.64
N ILE A 194 -16.95 21.87 -1.85
CA ILE A 194 -18.13 22.49 -2.49
C ILE A 194 -19.19 21.43 -2.79
N SER A 195 -18.79 20.29 -3.33
CA SER A 195 -19.68 19.17 -3.62
C SER A 195 -20.34 18.64 -2.34
N PHE A 196 -19.59 18.54 -1.24
CA PHE A 196 -20.13 18.18 0.07
C PHE A 196 -21.16 19.19 0.59
N ILE A 197 -20.87 20.49 0.51
CA ILE A 197 -21.81 21.55 0.91
C ILE A 197 -23.09 21.50 0.04
N GLY A 198 -22.94 21.27 -1.26
CA GLY A 198 -24.06 21.09 -2.20
C GLY A 198 -24.93 19.87 -1.89
N SER A 199 -24.33 18.85 -1.27
CA SER A 199 -24.97 17.59 -0.89
C SER A 199 -25.14 17.42 0.63
N ILE A 200 -25.27 18.53 1.39
CA ILE A 200 -25.29 18.49 2.86
C ILE A 200 -26.40 17.58 3.44
N LYS A 201 -27.48 17.35 2.68
CA LYS A 201 -28.57 16.42 3.05
C LYS A 201 -28.09 14.98 3.23
N ASP A 202 -26.97 14.60 2.64
CA ASP A 202 -26.39 13.26 2.84
C ASP A 202 -25.97 13.03 4.29
N VAL A 203 -25.62 14.10 5.03
CA VAL A 203 -25.24 14.02 6.45
C VAL A 203 -26.39 13.48 7.32
N GLU A 204 -27.64 13.67 6.90
CA GLU A 204 -28.81 13.15 7.62
C GLU A 204 -28.97 11.63 7.42
N LYS A 205 -28.36 11.05 6.38
CA LYS A 205 -28.47 9.63 6.08
C LYS A 205 -27.53 8.83 6.98
N ILE A 206 -28.04 7.73 7.55
CA ILE A 206 -27.23 6.82 8.39
C ILE A 206 -26.03 6.25 7.60
N ILE A 207 -26.19 6.02 6.30
CA ILE A 207 -25.12 5.45 5.46
C ILE A 207 -23.90 6.36 5.36
N PHE A 208 -24.07 7.68 5.42
CA PHE A 208 -22.97 8.65 5.44
C PHE A 208 -22.07 8.43 6.66
N TRP A 209 -22.67 8.33 7.85
CA TRP A 209 -21.94 8.08 9.09
C TRP A 209 -21.29 6.70 9.08
N LYS A 210 -21.98 5.67 8.55
CA LYS A 210 -21.39 4.34 8.40
C LYS A 210 -20.13 4.40 7.55
N LYS A 211 -20.14 5.06 6.39
CA LYS A 211 -18.96 5.21 5.52
C LYS A 211 -17.83 6.00 6.17
N LEU A 212 -18.14 7.10 6.87
CA LEU A 212 -17.14 7.88 7.62
C LEU A 212 -16.42 7.00 8.67
N PHE A 213 -17.18 6.28 9.51
CA PHE A 213 -16.60 5.42 10.54
C PHE A 213 -15.96 4.16 9.94
N PHE A 214 -16.42 3.71 8.79
CA PHE A 214 -15.87 2.56 8.09
C PHE A 214 -14.39 2.75 7.76
N GLU A 215 -13.98 3.91 7.22
CA GLU A 215 -12.57 4.22 6.95
C GLU A 215 -11.69 4.10 8.21
N ILE A 216 -12.21 4.53 9.37
CA ILE A 216 -11.53 4.46 10.66
C ILE A 216 -11.36 3.00 11.09
N ILE A 217 -12.45 2.23 10.99
CA ILE A 217 -12.50 0.84 11.42
C ILE A 217 -11.59 -0.02 10.55
N ILE A 218 -11.66 0.10 9.22
CA ILE A 218 -10.79 -0.65 8.31
C ILE A 218 -9.32 -0.31 8.57
N PHE A 219 -8.98 0.96 8.79
CA PHE A 219 -7.60 1.33 9.10
C PHE A 219 -7.11 0.64 10.37
N CYS A 220 -7.92 0.65 11.44
CA CYS A 220 -7.59 0.00 12.71
C CYS A 220 -7.42 -1.52 12.55
N LEU A 221 -8.29 -2.18 11.80
CA LEU A 221 -8.24 -3.63 11.55
C LEU A 221 -7.00 -4.07 10.76
N HIS A 222 -6.36 -3.17 10.00
CA HIS A 222 -5.13 -3.47 9.26
C HIS A 222 -3.84 -3.22 10.06
N ILE A 223 -3.92 -2.62 11.26
CA ILE A 223 -2.73 -2.40 12.11
C ILE A 223 -2.01 -3.72 12.47
N PRO A 224 -2.71 -4.79 12.90
CA PRO A 224 -2.04 -6.03 13.29
C PRO A 224 -1.23 -6.65 12.15
N ILE A 225 -1.76 -6.64 10.92
CA ILE A 225 -1.06 -7.20 9.76
C ILE A 225 0.12 -6.34 9.31
N LEU A 226 0.02 -5.01 9.43
CA LEU A 226 1.15 -4.09 9.20
C LEU A 226 2.27 -4.35 10.21
N TYR A 227 1.92 -4.54 11.49
CA TYR A 227 2.88 -4.83 12.55
C TYR A 227 3.57 -6.17 12.35
N PHE A 228 2.79 -7.21 12.03
CA PHE A 228 3.33 -8.53 11.74
C PHE A 228 4.28 -8.50 10.53
N SER A 229 3.90 -7.79 9.47
CA SER A 229 4.70 -7.67 8.25
C SER A 229 6.02 -6.93 8.50
N GLN A 230 6.02 -5.92 9.37
CA GLN A 230 7.24 -5.24 9.80
C GLN A 230 8.18 -6.18 10.57
N ILE A 231 7.67 -6.96 11.52
CA ILE A 231 8.46 -7.93 12.29
C ILE A 231 9.10 -8.98 11.39
N VAL A 232 8.31 -9.54 10.46
CA VAL A 232 8.82 -10.52 9.50
C VAL A 232 9.90 -9.91 8.62
N SER A 233 9.71 -8.69 8.15
CA SER A 233 10.72 -7.98 7.34
C SER A 233 12.02 -7.77 8.10
N VAL A 234 11.98 -7.24 9.33
CA VAL A 234 13.20 -7.05 10.15
C VAL A 234 13.92 -8.38 10.36
N THR A 235 13.17 -9.46 10.60
CA THR A 235 13.74 -10.81 10.73
C THR A 235 14.42 -11.28 9.43
N GLU A 236 13.80 -11.04 8.26
CA GLU A 236 14.44 -11.31 6.97
C GLU A 236 15.73 -10.50 6.79
N GLN A 237 15.71 -9.20 7.14
CA GLN A 237 16.88 -8.33 7.04
C GLN A 237 18.04 -8.78 7.94
N ILE A 238 17.76 -9.28 9.15
CA ILE A 238 18.77 -9.90 10.03
C ILE A 238 19.40 -11.11 9.33
N ILE A 239 18.56 -12.02 8.83
CA ILE A 239 19.06 -13.25 8.20
C ILE A 239 19.87 -12.94 6.95
N LEU A 240 19.48 -11.92 6.17
CA LEU A 240 20.22 -11.43 5.01
C LEU A 240 21.65 -10.94 5.34
N LYS A 241 21.96 -10.70 6.62
CA LYS A 241 23.32 -10.37 7.10
C LYS A 241 24.11 -11.58 7.62
N THR A 242 23.51 -12.76 7.63
CA THR A 242 24.13 -14.01 8.09
C THR A 242 24.37 -14.96 6.92
N ASN A 243 25.28 -15.93 7.06
CA ASN A 243 25.46 -16.97 6.03
C ASN A 243 24.38 -18.07 6.06
N LEU A 244 23.32 -17.90 6.86
CA LEU A 244 22.21 -18.86 6.98
C LEU A 244 21.20 -18.78 5.83
N ILE A 245 21.33 -17.79 4.93
CA ILE A 245 20.42 -17.55 3.79
C ILE A 245 20.45 -18.71 2.80
N TRP A 246 21.61 -19.33 2.61
CA TRP A 246 21.88 -20.32 1.57
C TRP A 246 21.18 -21.67 1.80
N ASP A 247 20.71 -21.95 3.02
CA ASP A 247 20.01 -23.19 3.39
C ASP A 247 18.59 -22.87 3.87
N SER A 248 17.59 -23.32 3.10
CA SER A 248 16.16 -23.03 3.38
C SER A 248 15.68 -23.57 4.73
N LYS A 249 16.20 -24.72 5.19
CA LYS A 249 15.85 -25.30 6.50
C LYS A 249 16.47 -24.49 7.63
N LYS A 250 17.75 -24.10 7.50
CA LYS A 250 18.44 -23.27 8.50
C LYS A 250 17.81 -21.89 8.58
N LYS A 251 17.51 -21.27 7.43
CA LYS A 251 16.78 -19.99 7.34
C LYS A 251 15.45 -20.05 8.10
N LYS A 252 14.59 -21.04 7.85
CA LYS A 252 13.30 -21.14 8.53
C LYS A 252 13.45 -21.33 10.05
N LYS A 253 14.42 -22.14 10.48
CA LYS A 253 14.74 -22.31 11.91
C LYS A 253 15.25 -21.02 12.55
N ALA A 254 16.13 -20.28 11.86
CA ALA A 254 16.62 -18.98 12.31
C ALA A 254 15.50 -17.95 12.46
N MET A 255 14.57 -17.89 11.48
CA MET A 255 13.40 -17.01 11.55
C MET A 255 12.55 -17.31 12.78
N ILE A 256 12.19 -18.58 12.99
CA ILE A 256 11.35 -18.99 14.12
C ILE A 256 12.06 -18.67 15.45
N LEU A 257 13.37 -18.94 15.55
CA LEU A 257 14.16 -18.64 16.74
C LEU A 257 14.15 -17.13 17.06
N LEU A 258 14.42 -16.28 16.07
CA LEU A 258 14.42 -14.82 16.20
C LEU A 258 13.05 -14.29 16.63
N LEU A 259 11.97 -14.78 16.02
CA LEU A 259 10.60 -14.37 16.35
C LEU A 259 10.21 -14.77 17.77
N LEU A 260 10.54 -16.00 18.19
CA LEU A 260 10.24 -16.47 19.55
C LEU A 260 11.07 -15.75 20.60
N LYS A 261 12.37 -15.55 20.37
CA LYS A 261 13.27 -14.86 21.31
C LYS A 261 12.93 -13.38 21.46
N SER A 262 12.59 -12.72 20.36
CA SER A 262 12.11 -11.34 20.40
C SER A 262 10.72 -11.21 21.04
N ARG A 263 9.97 -12.31 21.23
CA ARG A 263 8.57 -12.33 21.68
C ARG A 263 7.68 -11.47 20.80
N PHE A 264 7.95 -11.48 19.49
CA PHE A 264 7.26 -10.62 18.52
C PHE A 264 7.32 -9.12 18.86
N LYS A 265 8.40 -8.67 19.52
CA LYS A 265 8.65 -7.24 19.77
C LYS A 265 9.69 -6.73 18.78
N LYS A 266 9.32 -5.69 18.04
CA LYS A 266 10.17 -5.04 17.05
C LYS A 266 11.46 -4.49 17.68
N GLU A 267 11.36 -3.88 18.84
CA GLU A 267 12.49 -3.23 19.53
C GLU A 267 13.61 -4.24 19.78
N ARG A 268 13.26 -5.44 20.28
CA ARG A 268 14.22 -6.52 20.49
C ARG A 268 14.85 -7.04 19.22
N LEU A 269 14.10 -7.10 18.12
CA LEU A 269 14.67 -7.49 16.82
C LEU A 269 15.66 -6.45 16.31
N ASN A 270 15.40 -5.17 16.55
CA ASN A 270 16.36 -4.11 16.22
C ASN A 270 17.63 -4.24 17.06
N ASP A 271 17.53 -4.56 18.36
CA ASP A 271 18.69 -4.81 19.22
C ASP A 271 19.53 -5.97 18.67
N PHE A 272 18.89 -7.10 18.32
CA PHE A 272 19.56 -8.25 17.71
C PHE A 272 20.20 -7.89 16.36
N TYR A 273 19.55 -7.04 15.56
CA TYR A 273 20.10 -6.58 14.31
C TYR A 273 21.42 -5.81 14.51
N GLU A 274 21.46 -4.87 15.45
CA GLU A 274 22.69 -4.10 15.75
C GLU A 274 23.80 -5.01 16.31
N ILE A 275 23.48 -5.98 17.18
CA ILE A 275 24.44 -6.97 17.69
C ILE A 275 25.03 -7.83 16.56
N ILE A 276 24.19 -8.29 15.63
CA ILE A 276 24.62 -9.11 14.49
C ILE A 276 25.41 -8.27 13.48
N LEU A 277 25.05 -7.00 13.31
CA LEU A 277 25.80 -6.07 12.46
C LEU A 277 27.20 -5.79 13.02
N ALA A 278 27.33 -5.66 14.34
CA ALA A 278 28.63 -5.52 15.00
C ALA A 278 29.50 -6.80 14.89
N ASN A 279 28.87 -7.97 14.80
CA ASN A 279 29.53 -9.26 14.71
C ASN A 279 29.50 -9.82 13.28
N ASN A 280 30.52 -9.50 12.48
CA ASN A 280 30.68 -9.88 11.06
C ASN A 280 30.77 -11.40 10.76
N ARG A 281 30.49 -12.31 11.71
CA ARG A 281 30.77 -13.75 11.59
C ARG A 281 29.65 -14.64 12.11
N VAL A 282 28.40 -14.42 11.70
CA VAL A 282 27.30 -15.36 11.98
C VAL A 282 27.18 -16.37 10.84
N ASN A 283 27.86 -17.50 11.00
CA ASN A 283 27.98 -18.57 10.02
C ASN A 283 27.04 -19.76 10.31
N ASN A 284 26.71 -19.98 11.58
CA ASN A 284 25.91 -21.12 11.99
C ASN A 284 24.83 -20.76 13.03
N MET A 285 23.91 -21.70 13.24
CA MET A 285 22.78 -21.55 14.17
C MET A 285 23.21 -21.46 15.64
N ARG A 286 24.41 -21.94 16.01
CA ARG A 286 24.91 -21.89 17.39
C ARG A 286 25.38 -20.48 17.72
N GLU A 287 26.20 -19.90 16.85
CA GLU A 287 26.65 -18.50 16.94
C GLU A 287 25.46 -17.53 17.01
N LEU A 288 24.46 -17.73 16.14
CA LEU A 288 23.23 -16.91 16.19
C LEU A 288 22.54 -17.02 17.56
N LYS A 289 22.47 -18.23 18.14
CA LYS A 289 21.81 -18.46 19.43
C LYS A 289 22.60 -17.87 20.60
N GLU A 290 23.93 -17.92 20.56
CA GLU A 290 24.80 -17.31 21.56
C GLU A 290 24.67 -15.80 21.58
N LEU A 291 24.71 -15.15 20.40
CA LEU A 291 24.59 -13.70 20.28
C LEU A 291 23.24 -13.16 20.73
N ILE A 292 22.15 -13.93 20.57
CA ILE A 292 20.79 -13.52 20.96
C ILE A 292 20.52 -13.76 22.46
N ASN A 293 21.30 -14.62 23.13
CA ASN A 293 21.10 -14.94 24.53
C ASN A 293 21.96 -14.11 25.49
N ASN A 294 23.03 -13.47 24.99
CA ASN A 294 23.77 -12.44 25.70
C ASN A 294 23.03 -11.10 25.63
#